data_AF-A0A938JJU6-F1
#
_entry.id   AF-A0A938JJU6-F1
#
_cell.length_a   1.000
_cell.length_b   1.000
_cell.length_c   1.000
_cell.angle_alpha   90.00
_cell.angle_beta   90.00
_cell.angle_gamma   90.00
#
_symmetry.space_group_name_H-M   'P 1'
#
loop_
_entity.id
_entity.type
_entity.pdbx_description
1 polymer ?
#
loop_
_entity_poly.entity_id
_entity_poly.type
_entity_poly.pdbx_seq_one_letter_code
_entity_poly.pdbx_strand_id
1 'polypeptide(L)' 'MFAGSPAPAVPVLRALLDSPHEVVLAITREDRPRGRGRTPAPTPVGEAADA' A
#
# COMPACT_ATOMS: atom_id res chain seq x y z
N MET A 1 -1.87 2.22 12.89
CA MET A 1 -0.95 1.48 11.99
C MET A 1 -1.75 0.60 11.06
N PHE A 2 -1.31 0.41 9.82
CA PHE A 2 -1.92 -0.45 8.80
C PHE A 2 -0.88 -1.46 8.29
N ALA A 3 -1.29 -2.70 8.01
CA ALA A 3 -0.40 -3.72 7.46
C ALA A 3 -1.08 -4.42 6.28
N GLY A 4 -0.54 -4.23 5.07
CA GLY A 4 -1.12 -4.74 3.84
C GLY A 4 -0.18 -4.53 2.66
N SER A 5 -0.33 -5.36 1.64
CA SER A 5 0.41 -5.25 0.37
C SER A 5 -0.44 -5.43 -0.89
N PRO A 6 -1.48 -6.29 -0.93
CA PRO A 6 -2.15 -6.57 -2.19
C PRO A 6 -3.18 -5.48 -2.53
N ALA A 7 -3.55 -5.39 -3.81
CA ALA A 7 -4.52 -4.40 -4.30
C ALA A 7 -5.86 -4.36 -3.53
N PRO A 8 -6.45 -5.49 -3.07
CA PRO A 8 -7.68 -5.46 -2.28
C PRO A 8 -7.54 -4.78 -0.90
N ALA A 9 -6.32 -4.54 -0.41
CA ALA A 9 -6.08 -3.84 0.84
C ALA A 9 -6.13 -2.31 0.69
N VAL A 10 -5.99 -1.79 -0.53
CA VAL A 10 -5.96 -0.34 -0.80
C VAL A 10 -7.27 0.38 -0.42
N PRO A 11 -8.47 -0.15 -0.73
CA PRO A 11 -9.71 0.50 -0.30
C PRO A 11 -9.83 0.60 1.23
N VAL A 12 -9.30 -0.37 1.96
CA VAL A 12 -9.29 -0.37 3.43
C VAL A 12 -8.34 0.70 3.97
N LEU A 13 -7.13 0.81 3.40
CA LEU A 13 -6.20 1.88 3.77
C LEU A 13 -6.83 3.27 3.55
N ARG A 14 -7.44 3.50 2.39
CA ARG A 14 -8.10 4.78 2.08
C ARG A 14 -9.23 5.10 3.06
N ALA A 15 -10.09 4.12 3.35
CA ALA A 15 -11.16 4.32 4.33
C ALA A 15 -10.64 4.66 5.74
N LEU A 16 -9.47 4.13 6.13
CA LEU A 16 -8.83 4.50 7.39
C LEU A 16 -8.25 5.91 7.35
N LEU A 17 -7.62 6.31 6.24
CA LEU A 17 -7.10 7.67 6.05
C LEU A 17 -8.21 8.73 6.01
N ASP A 18 -9.38 8.38 5.49
CA ASP A 18 -10.57 9.25 5.45
C ASP A 18 -11.35 9.26 6.79
N SER A 19 -10.91 8.47 7.77
CA SER A 19 -11.56 8.36 9.08
C SER A 19 -10.92 9.29 10.11
N PRO A 20 -11.50 9.41 11.33
CA PRO A 20 -10.87 10.12 12.44
C PRO A 20 -9.59 9.47 12.98
N HIS A 21 -9.21 8.28 12.48
CA HIS A 21 -8.03 7.56 12.94
C HIS A 21 -6.75 8.07 12.27
N GLU A 22 -5.73 8.32 13.08
CA GLU A 22 -4.41 8.67 12.56
C GLU A 22 -3.61 7.41 12.19
N VAL A 23 -3.30 7.26 10.90
CA VAL A 23 -2.48 6.16 10.39
C VAL A 23 -1.02 6.59 10.34
N VAL A 24 -0.31 6.44 11.45
CA VAL A 24 1.11 6.85 11.59
C VAL A 24 2.13 5.94 10.88
N LEU A 25 1.73 4.75 10.43
CA LEU A 25 2.61 3.77 9.79
C LEU A 25 1.80 2.82 8.89
N ALA A 26 2.27 2.62 7.66
CA ALA A 26 1.85 1.56 6.75
C ALA A 26 2.99 0.55 6.55
N ILE A 27 2.74 -0.71 6.88
CA ILE A 27 3.70 -1.81 6.69
C ILE A 27 3.30 -2.57 5.44
N THR A 28 4.19 -2.64 4.46
CA THR A 28 4.02 -3.41 3.24
C THR A 28 5.26 -4.25 2.93
N ARG A 29 5.13 -5.22 2.01
CA ARG A 29 6.25 -5.99 1.49
C ARG A 29 7.18 -5.09 0.68
N GLU A 30 8.42 -5.53 0.55
CA GLU A 30 9.40 -4.97 -0.38
C GLU A 30 8.84 -4.84 -1.81
N ASP A 31 9.43 -3.93 -2.58
CA ASP A 31 9.16 -3.79 -4.00
C ASP A 31 9.44 -5.10 -4.72
N ARG A 32 8.49 -5.54 -5.55
CA ARG A 32 8.61 -6.78 -6.32
C ARG A 32 8.39 -6.53 -7.80
N PRO A 33 9.13 -7.24 -8.67
CA PRO A 33 8.92 -7.20 -10.11
C PRO A 33 7.46 -7.37 -10.53
N ARG A 34 6.92 -6.42 -11.30
CA ARG A 34 5.55 -6.48 -11.85
C ARG A 34 5.55 -6.27 -13.36
N GLY A 35 4.55 -6.84 -14.04
CA GLY A 35 4.35 -6.65 -15.49
C GLY A 35 5.36 -7.37 -16.40
N ARG A 36 5.22 -7.12 -17.72
CA ARG A 36 6.11 -7.65 -18.75
C ARG A 36 7.37 -6.78 -18.81
N GLY A 37 8.45 -7.26 -18.21
CA GLY A 37 9.70 -6.50 -18.04
C GLY A 37 10.31 -6.67 -16.64
N ARG A 38 9.52 -7.14 -15.67
CA ARG A 38 9.98 -7.47 -14.30
C ARG A 38 10.71 -6.32 -13.61
N THR A 39 10.35 -5.09 -13.95
CA THR A 39 10.87 -3.90 -13.28
C THR A 39 10.39 -3.90 -11.83
N PRO A 40 11.28 -3.64 -10.85
CA PRO A 40 10.87 -3.42 -9.47
C PRO A 40 9.80 -2.33 -9.40
N ALA A 41 8.71 -2.63 -8.71
CA ALA A 41 7.63 -1.69 -8.50
C ALA A 41 7.13 -1.80 -7.06
N PRO A 42 6.66 -0.69 -6.49
CA PRO A 42 5.98 -0.70 -5.21
C PRO A 42 4.79 -1.65 -5.20
N THR A 43 4.51 -2.17 -4.02
CA THR A 43 3.24 -2.84 -3.76
C THR A 43 2.07 -1.86 -3.94
N PRO A 44 0.86 -2.33 -4.30
CA PRO A 44 -0.32 -1.47 -4.34
C PRO A 44 -0.57 -0.63 -3.08
N VAL A 45 -0.23 -1.16 -1.90
CA VAL A 45 -0.34 -0.40 -0.64
C VAL A 45 0.80 0.60 -0.47
N GLY A 46 2.04 0.24 -0.84
CA GLY A 46 3.17 1.15 -0.79
C GLY A 46 2.93 2.37 -1.68
N GLU A 47 2.50 2.13 -2.93
CA GLU A 47 2.13 3.19 -3.87
C GLU A 47 1.00 4.08 -3.32
N ALA A 48 0.01 3.51 -2.64
CA ALA A 48 -1.10 4.27 -2.06
C ALA A 48 -0.73 5.01 -0.76
N ALA A 49 0.34 4.62 -0.07
CA ALA A 49 0.79 5.24 1.17
C ALA A 49 1.82 6.35 0.94
N ASP A 50 2.51 6.33 -0.21
CA ASP A 50 3.52 7.33 -0.60
C ASP A 50 2.93 8.56 -1.33
N ALA A 51 1.62 8.61 -1.56
CA ALA A 51 0.90 9.67 -2.29
C ALA A 51 0.30 10.71 -1.33
#